data_AF-K1RYD7-F1
#
_entry.id   AF-K1RYD7-F1
#
_cell.length_a   1.000
_cell.length_b   1.000
_cell.length_c   1.000
_cell.angle_alpha   90.00
_cell.angle_beta   90.00
_cell.angle_gamma   90.00
#
_symmetry.space_group_name_H-M   'P 1'
#
loop_
_entity.id
_entity.type
_entity.pdbx_description
1 polymer ?
#
loop_
_entity_poly.entity_id
_entity_poly.type
_entity_poly.pdbx_seq_one_letter_code
_entity_poly.pdbx_strand_id
1 'polypeptide(L)'
;MGGLTAAQTAGGHGVKIMSTHMSKGLQFPVVFVANCASSFNDDDYTGDVVISEEYAIASKSVDISTMSKIQSPAYHAAAQEVKKQLASEEMRLLYVAATRAENKLIFTANISKACDEYMSLLDVNRAGKKVGKCNGSSYLSWLIEALSAECDKVNDMQSGIIDYGDVRYIFYPLAYGGDEHSLTIPALNTGAEKCR
;
A
#
# COMPACT_ATOMS: atom_id res chain seq x y z
N MET A 1 9.25 8.34 -25.20
CA MET A 1 9.30 8.65 -23.75
C MET A 1 8.93 10.11 -23.55
N GLY A 2 7.63 10.40 -23.40
CA GLY A 2 7.13 11.73 -23.07
C GLY A 2 6.66 11.70 -21.63
N GLY A 3 7.31 12.49 -20.76
CA GLY A 3 6.83 12.68 -19.39
C GLY A 3 5.45 13.32 -19.42
N LEU A 4 4.51 12.73 -18.69
CA LEU A 4 3.25 13.38 -18.35
C LEU A 4 3.57 14.57 -17.45
N THR A 5 3.91 15.71 -18.06
CA THR A 5 3.95 16.99 -17.35
C THR A 5 2.53 17.23 -16.83
N ALA A 6 2.36 17.08 -15.52
CA ALA A 6 1.16 17.49 -14.82
C ALA A 6 0.81 18.90 -15.29
N ALA A 7 -0.34 19.03 -15.94
CA ALA A 7 -0.85 20.30 -16.40
C ALA A 7 -0.88 21.25 -15.20
N GLN A 8 0.03 22.22 -15.19
CA GLN A 8 -0.12 23.44 -14.41
C GLN A 8 -1.26 24.24 -15.06
N THR A 9 -2.50 23.82 -14.82
CA THR A 9 -3.64 24.68 -15.07
C THR A 9 -3.76 25.60 -13.87
N ALA A 10 -3.21 26.81 -14.03
CA ALA A 10 -3.55 27.95 -13.19
C ALA A 10 -5.06 28.18 -13.27
N GLY A 11 -5.81 27.87 -12.20
CA GLY A 11 -7.27 28.03 -12.18
C GLY A 11 -8.04 27.09 -11.24
N GLY A 12 -7.74 27.14 -9.93
CA GLY A 12 -8.71 27.00 -8.83
C GLY A 12 -9.49 25.71 -8.54
N HIS A 13 -9.87 24.86 -9.50
CA HIS A 13 -10.82 23.76 -9.25
C HIS A 13 -10.54 22.52 -10.10
N GLY A 14 -9.90 21.51 -9.51
CA GLY A 14 -9.67 20.22 -10.18
C GLY A 14 -8.99 19.19 -9.27
N VAL A 15 -9.11 17.92 -9.63
CA VAL A 15 -8.40 16.80 -8.97
C VAL A 15 -6.93 16.84 -9.39
N LYS A 16 -6.02 16.84 -8.41
CA LYS A 16 -4.57 16.82 -8.65
C LYS A 16 -4.05 15.39 -8.54
N ILE A 17 -3.44 14.90 -9.61
CA ILE A 17 -2.73 13.61 -9.62
C ILE A 17 -1.23 13.90 -9.52
N MET A 18 -0.59 13.36 -8.49
CA MET A 18 0.83 13.52 -8.23
C MET A 18 1.39 12.30 -7.52
N SER A 19 2.72 12.14 -7.55
CA SER A 19 3.39 11.11 -6.76
C SER A 19 3.47 11.52 -5.28
N THR A 20 3.63 10.53 -4.40
CA THR A 20 3.80 10.74 -2.95
C THR A 20 4.98 11.64 -2.61
N HIS A 21 6.06 11.57 -3.39
CA HIS A 21 7.23 12.43 -3.19
C HIS A 21 6.89 13.91 -3.45
N MET A 22 6.11 14.18 -4.50
CA MET A 22 5.70 15.53 -4.88
C MET A 22 4.67 16.14 -3.93
N SER A 23 3.98 15.31 -3.13
CA SER A 23 3.00 15.79 -2.15
C SER A 23 3.63 16.23 -0.82
N LYS A 24 4.93 16.00 -0.63
CA LYS A 24 5.63 16.33 0.62
C LYS A 24 5.51 17.83 0.95
N GLY A 25 5.03 18.14 2.15
CA GLY A 25 4.83 19.52 2.61
C GLY A 25 3.51 20.15 2.14
N LEU A 26 2.76 19.47 1.28
CA LEU A 26 1.39 19.84 0.93
C LEU A 26 0.40 19.11 1.85
N GLN A 27 -0.80 19.66 2.01
CA GLN A 27 -1.92 19.05 2.69
C GLN A 27 -3.18 19.22 1.85
N PHE A 28 -4.09 18.25 1.92
CA PHE A 28 -5.32 18.25 1.16
C PHE A 28 -6.49 17.77 2.03
N PRO A 29 -7.71 18.34 1.86
CA PRO A 29 -8.89 17.90 2.58
C PRO A 29 -9.20 16.42 2.40
N VAL A 30 -9.02 15.90 1.18
CA VAL A 30 -9.26 14.50 0.82
C VAL A 30 -8.08 13.99 0.02
N VAL A 31 -7.54 12.83 0.39
CA VAL A 31 -6.42 12.17 -0.31
C VAL A 31 -6.82 10.75 -0.69
N PHE A 32 -6.52 10.39 -1.93
CA PHE A 32 -6.63 9.04 -2.44
C PHE A 32 -5.23 8.45 -2.61
N VAL A 33 -4.96 7.32 -1.96
CA VAL A 33 -3.78 6.50 -2.19
C VAL A 33 -4.19 5.34 -3.08
N ALA A 34 -3.82 5.44 -4.35
CA ALA A 34 -4.27 4.53 -5.38
C ALA A 34 -3.40 3.27 -5.48
N ASN A 35 -4.01 2.17 -5.96
CA ASN A 35 -3.35 0.93 -6.33
C ASN A 35 -2.51 0.27 -5.22
N CYS A 36 -3.06 0.19 -4.00
CA CYS A 36 -2.38 -0.38 -2.84
C CYS A 36 -2.08 -1.89 -2.96
N ALA A 37 -2.74 -2.60 -3.89
CA ALA A 37 -2.46 -4.01 -4.17
C ALA A 37 -1.23 -4.24 -5.07
N SER A 38 -0.64 -3.18 -5.62
CA SER A 38 0.59 -3.30 -6.44
C SER A 38 1.73 -3.88 -5.62
N SER A 39 2.51 -4.76 -6.23
CA SER A 39 3.79 -5.19 -5.67
C SER A 39 4.81 -4.04 -5.70
N PHE A 40 5.66 -3.97 -4.69
CA PHE A 40 6.83 -3.11 -4.67
C PHE A 40 7.84 -3.55 -5.74
N ASN A 41 8.67 -2.61 -6.17
CA ASN A 41 9.71 -2.88 -7.15
C ASN A 41 10.88 -3.65 -6.51
N ASP A 42 11.17 -4.86 -6.96
CA ASP A 42 12.23 -5.71 -6.41
C ASP A 42 13.50 -5.82 -7.27
N ASP A 43 13.57 -5.04 -8.35
CA ASP A 43 14.69 -5.05 -9.29
C ASP A 43 16.06 -4.80 -8.61
N ASP A 44 16.10 -3.94 -7.59
CA ASP A 44 17.33 -3.51 -6.91
C ASP A 44 18.06 -4.65 -6.16
N TYR A 45 17.34 -5.70 -5.74
CA TYR A 45 17.92 -6.81 -4.98
C TYR A 45 17.81 -8.19 -5.66
N THR A 46 17.20 -8.26 -6.85
CA THR A 46 17.01 -9.51 -7.60
C THR A 46 18.03 -9.69 -8.74
N GLY A 47 18.69 -8.60 -9.15
CA GLY A 47 19.74 -8.58 -10.18
C GLY A 47 20.94 -9.49 -9.89
N ASP A 48 21.81 -9.67 -10.87
CA ASP A 48 23.02 -10.52 -10.71
C ASP A 48 24.08 -9.91 -9.81
N VAL A 49 24.05 -8.58 -9.69
CA VAL A 49 24.90 -7.79 -8.81
C VAL A 49 23.98 -6.95 -7.94
N VAL A 50 24.26 -6.93 -6.65
CA VAL A 50 23.57 -6.10 -5.65
C VAL A 50 24.61 -5.20 -5.01
N ILE A 51 24.25 -3.93 -4.84
CA ILE A 51 25.08 -2.94 -4.16
C ILE A 51 24.38 -2.61 -2.84
N SER A 52 25.06 -2.84 -1.72
CA SER A 52 24.59 -2.44 -0.41
C SER A 52 25.64 -1.60 0.32
N GLU A 53 25.20 -0.86 1.34
CA GLU A 53 26.07 0.03 2.11
C GLU A 53 27.03 -0.77 3.00
N GLU A 54 26.55 -1.83 3.65
CA GLU A 54 27.36 -2.68 4.55
C GLU A 54 28.27 -3.66 3.79
N TYR A 55 27.76 -4.32 2.74
CA TYR A 55 28.48 -5.38 2.00
C TYR A 55 29.10 -4.91 0.69
N ALA A 56 29.04 -3.61 0.39
CA ALA A 56 29.52 -3.00 -0.84
C ALA A 56 28.94 -3.69 -2.09
N ILE A 57 29.76 -4.38 -2.88
CA ILE A 57 29.34 -5.05 -4.12
C ILE A 57 29.31 -6.55 -3.89
N ALA A 58 28.12 -7.16 -4.05
CA ALA A 58 27.95 -8.60 -4.00
C ALA A 58 27.37 -9.12 -5.32
N SER A 59 27.93 -10.20 -5.86
CA SER A 59 27.45 -10.82 -7.09
C SER A 59 27.10 -12.29 -6.88
N LYS A 60 26.21 -12.79 -7.74
CA LYS A 60 26.04 -14.24 -7.91
C LYS A 60 27.35 -14.82 -8.45
N SER A 61 27.73 -15.98 -7.92
CA SER A 61 28.86 -16.74 -8.44
C SER A 61 28.42 -17.41 -9.75
N VAL A 62 29.23 -17.28 -10.79
CA VAL A 62 28.96 -17.92 -12.09
C VAL A 62 29.89 -19.12 -12.22
N ASP A 63 29.31 -20.30 -12.34
CA ASP A 63 30.06 -21.49 -12.72
C ASP A 63 30.10 -21.57 -14.25
N ILE A 64 31.28 -21.34 -14.82
CA ILE A 64 31.52 -21.31 -16.27
C ILE A 64 31.28 -22.69 -16.90
N SER A 65 31.51 -23.77 -16.16
CA SER A 65 31.38 -25.14 -16.68
C SER A 65 29.92 -25.52 -16.89
N THR A 66 29.02 -25.06 -16.02
CA THR A 66 27.58 -25.33 -16.06
C THR A 66 26.77 -24.15 -16.58
N MET A 67 27.41 -22.99 -16.82
CA MET A 67 26.75 -21.70 -17.08
C MET A 67 25.69 -21.33 -16.04
N SER A 68 25.80 -21.88 -14.82
CA SER A 68 24.83 -21.66 -13.75
C SER A 68 25.24 -20.47 -12.88
N LYS A 69 24.22 -19.76 -12.38
CA LYS A 69 24.40 -18.64 -11.44
C LYS A 69 23.93 -19.09 -10.07
N ILE A 70 24.84 -19.09 -9.11
CA ILE A 70 24.58 -19.50 -7.73
C ILE A 70 24.68 -18.27 -6.83
N GLN A 71 23.66 -18.05 -6.01
CA GLN A 71 23.68 -16.97 -5.03
C GLN A 71 24.73 -17.30 -3.96
N SER A 72 25.74 -16.43 -3.84
CA SER A 72 26.74 -16.55 -2.79
C SER A 72 26.14 -16.13 -1.44
N PRO A 73 26.69 -16.59 -0.29
CA PRO A 73 26.26 -16.12 1.02
C PRO A 73 26.35 -14.59 1.17
N ALA A 74 27.38 -13.97 0.57
CA ALA A 74 27.54 -12.52 0.55
C ALA A 74 26.43 -11.83 -0.27
N TYR A 75 26.04 -12.41 -1.42
CA TYR A 75 24.90 -11.92 -2.20
C TYR A 75 23.60 -12.00 -1.41
N HIS A 76 23.35 -13.10 -0.69
CA HIS A 76 22.16 -13.22 0.15
C HIS A 76 22.12 -12.18 1.26
N ALA A 77 23.24 -11.93 1.94
CA ALA A 77 23.32 -10.91 2.98
C ALA A 77 23.03 -9.50 2.41
N ALA A 78 23.69 -9.14 1.31
CA ALA A 78 23.50 -7.85 0.63
C ALA A 78 22.06 -7.67 0.13
N ALA A 79 21.47 -8.69 -0.52
CA ALA A 79 20.10 -8.63 -1.02
C ALA A 79 19.08 -8.48 0.11
N GLN A 80 19.30 -9.12 1.26
CA GLN A 80 18.44 -8.96 2.44
C GLN A 80 18.52 -7.56 3.04
N GLU A 81 19.71 -6.95 3.07
CA GLU A 81 19.89 -5.57 3.53
C GLU A 81 19.14 -4.59 2.61
N VAL A 82 19.39 -4.65 1.30
CA VAL A 82 18.72 -3.78 0.31
C VAL A 82 17.21 -3.95 0.35
N LYS A 83 16.72 -5.19 0.46
CA LYS A 83 15.28 -5.46 0.61
C LYS A 83 14.69 -4.78 1.85
N LYS A 84 15.39 -4.80 2.98
CA LYS A 84 14.94 -4.13 4.22
C LYS A 84 14.94 -2.61 4.06
N GLN A 85 15.97 -2.05 3.44
CA GLN A 85 16.07 -0.61 3.17
C GLN A 85 14.91 -0.14 2.27
N LEU A 86 14.66 -0.87 1.18
CA LEU A 86 13.55 -0.58 0.28
C LEU A 86 12.19 -0.65 1.01
N ALA A 87 11.95 -1.72 1.77
CA ALA A 87 10.71 -1.85 2.55
C ALA A 87 10.53 -0.69 3.56
N SER A 88 11.62 -0.22 4.17
CA SER A 88 11.61 0.94 5.06
C SER A 88 11.24 2.22 4.33
N GLU A 89 11.75 2.43 3.12
CA GLU A 89 11.40 3.62 2.31
C GLU A 89 9.95 3.56 1.84
N GLU A 90 9.49 2.41 1.38
CA GLU A 90 8.08 2.21 1.00
C GLU A 90 7.14 2.49 2.18
N MET A 91 7.49 2.04 3.40
CA MET A 91 6.72 2.35 4.61
C MET A 91 6.70 3.86 4.91
N ARG A 92 7.84 4.54 4.72
CA ARG A 92 7.93 6.00 4.86
C ARG A 92 7.06 6.71 3.82
N LEU A 93 7.02 6.24 2.58
CA LEU A 93 6.15 6.80 1.53
C LEU A 93 4.68 6.62 1.90
N LEU A 94 4.28 5.44 2.34
CA LEU A 94 2.91 5.20 2.81
C LEU A 94 2.55 6.17 3.95
N TYR A 95 3.45 6.37 4.92
CA TYR A 95 3.26 7.34 6.00
C TYR A 95 3.13 8.78 5.50
N VAL A 96 4.00 9.21 4.59
CA VAL A 96 3.92 10.54 3.97
C VAL A 96 2.57 10.70 3.29
N ALA A 97 2.13 9.72 2.49
CA ALA A 97 0.84 9.75 1.80
C ALA A 97 -0.34 9.85 2.78
N ALA A 98 -0.35 9.01 3.82
CA ALA A 98 -1.40 8.99 4.83
C ALA A 98 -1.51 10.32 5.59
N THR A 99 -0.37 10.94 5.90
CA THR A 99 -0.31 12.23 6.62
C THR A 99 -0.57 13.46 5.75
N ARG A 100 -0.85 13.29 4.44
CA ARG A 100 -1.27 14.41 3.59
C ARG A 100 -2.76 14.75 3.73
N ALA A 101 -3.56 13.84 4.29
CA ALA A 101 -5.00 13.99 4.44
C ALA A 101 -5.36 14.78 5.70
N GLU A 102 -6.24 15.78 5.55
CA GLU A 102 -6.80 16.53 6.70
C GLU A 102 -8.11 15.92 7.19
N ASN A 103 -9.06 15.62 6.28
CA ASN A 103 -10.40 15.16 6.66
C ASN A 103 -10.65 13.69 6.29
N LYS A 104 -10.25 13.27 5.08
CA LYS A 104 -10.51 11.91 4.58
C LYS A 104 -9.30 11.32 3.86
N LEU A 105 -8.97 10.09 4.21
CA LEU A 105 -7.96 9.27 3.55
C LEU A 105 -8.63 8.03 2.96
N ILE A 106 -8.44 7.79 1.67
CA ILE A 106 -9.06 6.68 0.95
C ILE A 106 -7.96 5.85 0.30
N PHE A 107 -7.88 4.58 0.67
CA PHE A 107 -7.02 3.59 0.01
C PHE A 107 -7.82 2.84 -1.04
N THR A 108 -7.28 2.72 -2.25
CA THR A 108 -7.91 1.91 -3.31
C THR A 108 -6.98 0.78 -3.74
N ALA A 109 -7.57 -0.37 -4.04
CA ALA A 109 -6.86 -1.55 -4.51
C ALA A 109 -7.72 -2.29 -5.54
N ASN A 110 -7.09 -2.83 -6.57
CA ASN A 110 -7.73 -3.78 -7.47
C ASN A 110 -7.39 -5.19 -7.03
N ILE A 111 -8.42 -5.97 -6.71
CA ILE A 111 -8.26 -7.30 -6.13
C ILE A 111 -8.93 -8.33 -7.05
N SER A 112 -8.33 -8.57 -8.22
CA SER A 112 -8.89 -9.49 -9.22
C SER A 112 -8.66 -10.98 -8.92
N LYS A 113 -7.64 -11.31 -8.10
CA LYS A 113 -7.31 -12.68 -7.67
C LYS A 113 -6.84 -12.82 -6.22
N ALA A 114 -6.32 -11.74 -5.63
CA ALA A 114 -5.79 -11.77 -4.26
C ALA A 114 -6.88 -11.62 -3.18
N CYS A 115 -8.17 -11.64 -3.57
CA CYS A 115 -9.29 -11.32 -2.69
C CYS A 115 -9.40 -12.37 -1.59
N ASP A 116 -9.40 -13.65 -1.97
CA ASP A 116 -9.57 -14.74 -1.03
C ASP A 116 -8.42 -14.83 -0.01
N GLU A 117 -7.18 -14.62 -0.46
CA GLU A 117 -6.00 -14.64 0.42
C GLU A 117 -6.06 -13.48 1.43
N TYR A 118 -6.28 -12.25 0.95
CA TYR A 118 -6.36 -11.07 1.81
C TYR A 118 -7.59 -11.08 2.73
N MET A 119 -8.74 -11.57 2.23
CA MET A 119 -9.96 -11.74 3.01
C MET A 119 -9.78 -12.78 4.10
N SER A 120 -9.13 -13.91 3.81
CA SER A 120 -8.84 -14.93 4.82
C SER A 120 -8.00 -14.38 5.97
N LEU A 121 -7.06 -13.46 5.70
CA LEU A 121 -6.25 -12.81 6.72
C LEU A 121 -7.06 -11.87 7.63
N LEU A 122 -8.08 -11.20 7.10
CA LEU A 122 -9.01 -10.36 7.87
C LEU A 122 -9.96 -11.20 8.73
N ASP A 123 -10.34 -12.37 8.24
CA ASP A 123 -11.35 -13.24 8.86
C ASP A 123 -10.77 -14.10 10.02
N VAL A 124 -9.44 -14.24 10.07
CA VAL A 124 -8.76 -14.94 11.16
C VAL A 124 -8.75 -14.05 12.39
N ASN A 125 -9.72 -14.29 13.27
CA ASN A 125 -9.76 -13.77 14.64
C ASN A 125 -8.54 -14.28 15.43
N ARG A 126 -7.38 -13.65 15.25
CA ARG A 126 -6.15 -14.05 15.92
C ARG A 126 -6.04 -13.32 17.24
N ALA A 127 -6.91 -13.68 18.17
CA ALA A 127 -6.83 -13.25 19.56
C ALA A 127 -5.36 -13.32 20.03
N GLY A 128 -4.75 -12.16 20.27
CA GLY A 128 -3.39 -12.04 20.77
C GLY A 128 -2.28 -11.66 19.77
N LYS A 129 -2.56 -11.44 18.47
CA LYS A 129 -1.53 -10.90 17.55
C LYS A 129 -1.40 -9.38 17.72
N LYS A 130 -0.58 -8.95 18.67
CA LYS A 130 -0.39 -7.52 19.01
C LYS A 130 0.47 -6.71 18.02
N VAL A 131 1.10 -7.36 17.03
CA VAL A 131 2.04 -6.71 16.10
C VAL A 131 1.89 -7.29 14.70
N GLY A 132 1.63 -6.43 13.71
CA GLY A 132 1.77 -6.75 12.29
C GLY A 132 3.25 -6.85 11.91
N LYS A 133 3.65 -7.94 11.26
CA LYS A 133 5.03 -8.17 10.81
C LYS A 133 5.39 -7.36 9.56
N CYS A 134 4.40 -6.81 8.85
CA CYS A 134 4.55 -6.02 7.62
C CYS A 134 5.49 -6.69 6.61
N ASN A 135 5.38 -8.02 6.49
CA ASN A 135 6.28 -8.82 5.64
C ASN A 135 5.85 -8.88 4.17
N GLY A 136 4.64 -8.39 3.86
CA GLY A 136 4.11 -8.44 2.51
C GLY A 136 4.79 -7.44 1.57
N SER A 137 4.60 -7.64 0.27
CA SER A 137 5.21 -6.86 -0.81
C SER A 137 4.28 -5.79 -1.38
N SER A 138 3.21 -5.43 -0.67
CA SER A 138 2.23 -4.44 -1.12
C SER A 138 1.72 -3.60 0.05
N TYR A 139 1.29 -2.36 -0.21
CA TYR A 139 0.70 -1.52 0.83
C TYR A 139 -0.58 -2.14 1.41
N LEU A 140 -1.40 -2.79 0.58
CA LEU A 140 -2.62 -3.46 1.01
C LEU A 140 -2.33 -4.56 2.03
N SER A 141 -1.28 -5.36 1.82
CA SER A 141 -0.88 -6.40 2.77
C SER A 141 -0.53 -5.85 4.15
N TRP A 142 0.16 -4.71 4.19
CA TRP A 142 0.51 -4.03 5.44
C TRP A 142 -0.72 -3.42 6.12
N LEU A 143 -1.60 -2.79 5.36
CA LEU A 143 -2.85 -2.22 5.88
C LEU A 143 -3.76 -3.31 6.47
N ILE A 144 -3.92 -4.43 5.76
CA ILE A 144 -4.71 -5.57 6.23
C ILE A 144 -4.09 -6.20 7.47
N GLU A 145 -2.77 -6.36 7.50
CA GLU A 145 -2.08 -6.89 8.67
C GLU A 145 -2.20 -5.97 9.90
N ALA A 146 -2.19 -4.66 9.70
CA ALA A 146 -2.44 -3.68 10.76
C ALA A 146 -3.90 -3.73 11.23
N LEU A 147 -4.86 -3.75 10.31
CA LEU A 147 -6.29 -3.82 10.62
C LEU A 147 -6.66 -5.12 11.35
N SER A 148 -6.11 -6.25 10.94
CA SER A 148 -6.32 -7.54 11.61
C SER A 148 -5.69 -7.62 13.01
N ALA A 149 -4.71 -6.77 13.32
CA ALA A 149 -4.13 -6.67 14.67
C ALA A 149 -4.97 -5.79 15.60
N GLU A 150 -5.66 -4.78 15.05
CA GLU A 150 -6.38 -3.76 15.81
C GLU A 150 -7.89 -4.03 15.93
N CYS A 151 -8.51 -4.58 14.89
CA CYS A 151 -9.95 -4.80 14.84
C CYS A 151 -10.31 -6.24 15.25
N ASP A 152 -11.16 -6.39 16.26
CA ASP A 152 -11.83 -7.66 16.56
C ASP A 152 -12.79 -8.02 15.42
N LYS A 153 -12.48 -9.10 14.68
CA LYS A 153 -13.25 -9.62 13.52
C LYS A 153 -13.87 -8.55 12.63
N VAL A 154 -13.24 -8.27 11.49
CA VAL A 154 -13.88 -7.55 10.37
C VAL A 154 -14.90 -8.47 9.69
N ASN A 155 -15.98 -8.82 10.40
CA ASN A 155 -17.01 -9.73 9.88
C ASN A 155 -18.08 -9.01 9.07
N ASP A 156 -17.72 -7.86 8.49
CA ASP A 156 -18.66 -6.95 7.86
C ASP A 156 -18.43 -6.84 6.35
N MET A 157 -18.67 -7.97 5.67
CA MET A 157 -19.10 -7.92 4.27
C MET A 157 -20.46 -7.20 4.11
N GLN A 158 -21.20 -6.97 5.21
CA GLN A 158 -22.55 -6.38 5.17
C GLN A 158 -22.64 -4.97 5.77
N SER A 159 -21.97 -4.64 6.88
CA SER A 159 -22.12 -3.31 7.50
C SER A 159 -20.99 -2.32 7.25
N GLY A 160 -19.90 -2.73 6.60
CA GLY A 160 -18.94 -1.85 5.89
C GLY A 160 -18.32 -0.72 6.70
N ILE A 161 -18.53 -0.62 8.01
CA ILE A 161 -18.10 0.51 8.85
C ILE A 161 -17.56 -0.05 10.17
N ILE A 162 -16.28 0.19 10.44
CA ILE A 162 -15.65 -0.09 11.74
C ILE A 162 -15.31 1.25 12.38
N ASP A 163 -15.96 1.55 13.51
CA ASP A 163 -15.59 2.70 14.34
C ASP A 163 -14.54 2.24 15.37
N TYR A 164 -13.33 2.81 15.32
CA TYR A 164 -12.26 2.56 16.28
C TYR A 164 -11.73 3.90 16.82
N GLY A 165 -11.97 4.15 18.12
CA GLY A 165 -11.68 5.44 18.73
C GLY A 165 -12.43 6.57 18.03
N ASP A 166 -11.69 7.60 17.59
CA ASP A 166 -12.23 8.75 16.84
C ASP A 166 -12.22 8.53 15.31
N VAL A 167 -11.82 7.34 14.84
CA VAL A 167 -11.62 7.05 13.41
C VAL A 167 -12.66 6.05 12.92
N ARG A 168 -13.36 6.43 11.84
CA ARG A 168 -14.30 5.55 11.12
C ARG A 168 -13.62 4.95 9.89
N TYR A 169 -13.45 3.64 9.88
CA TYR A 169 -13.03 2.88 8.71
C TYR A 169 -14.26 2.46 7.93
N ILE A 170 -14.28 2.73 6.62
CA ILE A 170 -15.38 2.29 5.75
C ILE A 170 -14.82 1.39 4.65
N PHE A 171 -15.31 0.15 4.60
CA PHE A 171 -14.97 -0.84 3.59
C PHE A 171 -16.01 -0.80 2.48
N TYR A 172 -15.58 -0.34 1.31
CA TYR A 172 -16.37 -0.44 0.09
C TYR A 172 -15.82 -1.60 -0.73
N PRO A 173 -16.48 -2.78 -0.77
CA PRO A 173 -16.19 -3.78 -1.78
C PRO A 173 -16.69 -3.24 -3.11
N LEU A 174 -15.86 -2.44 -3.79
CA LEU A 174 -16.17 -1.97 -5.14
C LEU A 174 -16.00 -3.15 -6.09
N ALA A 175 -17.13 -3.80 -6.37
CA ALA A 175 -17.37 -4.82 -7.40
C ALA A 175 -16.65 -6.17 -7.19
N TYR A 176 -17.32 -7.08 -6.47
CA TYR A 176 -17.25 -8.50 -6.84
C TYR A 176 -18.07 -8.67 -8.13
N GLY A 177 -17.49 -9.29 -9.16
CA GLY A 177 -18.05 -9.37 -10.52
C GLY A 177 -19.29 -10.27 -10.67
N GLY A 178 -20.25 -10.20 -9.73
CA GLY A 178 -21.47 -11.01 -9.74
C GLY A 178 -22.73 -10.30 -9.25
N ASP A 179 -22.64 -9.11 -8.64
CA ASP A 179 -23.82 -8.46 -8.06
C ASP A 179 -24.37 -7.35 -8.97
N GLU A 180 -25.47 -7.64 -9.67
CA GLU A 180 -26.36 -6.66 -10.33
C GLU A 180 -27.13 -5.78 -9.31
N HIS A 181 -26.70 -5.75 -8.05
CA HIS A 181 -27.27 -4.85 -7.06
C HIS A 181 -26.68 -3.45 -7.25
N SER A 182 -27.55 -2.53 -7.64
CA SER A 182 -27.27 -1.10 -7.75
C SER A 182 -26.46 -0.62 -6.54
N LEU A 183 -25.19 -0.30 -6.80
CA LEU A 183 -24.29 0.37 -5.88
C LEU A 183 -24.85 1.78 -5.61
N THR A 184 -25.80 1.87 -4.69
CA THR A 184 -26.10 3.13 -4.04
C THR A 184 -24.93 3.40 -3.11
N ILE A 185 -23.98 4.22 -3.57
CA ILE A 185 -23.02 4.88 -2.68
C ILE A 185 -23.88 5.56 -1.63
N PRO A 186 -23.97 5.07 -0.37
CA PRO A 186 -24.69 5.80 0.65
C PRO A 186 -23.93 7.10 0.75
N ALA A 187 -24.64 8.19 0.44
CA ALA A 187 -24.07 9.47 0.14
C ALA A 187 -22.82 9.74 0.98
N LEU A 188 -21.75 10.14 0.31
CA LEU A 188 -20.83 11.13 0.87
C LEU A 188 -21.71 12.30 1.30
N ASN A 189 -22.30 12.21 2.49
CA ASN A 189 -22.90 13.32 3.19
C ASN A 189 -21.69 14.20 3.54
N THR A 190 -21.29 15.03 2.57
CA THR A 190 -20.84 16.37 2.86
C THR A 190 -21.97 16.99 3.65
N GLY A 191 -21.89 16.83 4.97
CA GLY A 191 -22.49 17.76 5.89
C GLY A 191 -21.90 19.11 5.51
N ALA A 192 -22.64 19.85 4.69
CA ALA A 192 -22.53 21.28 4.65
C ALA A 192 -22.97 21.75 6.04
N GLU A 193 -22.05 21.70 7.00
CA GLU A 193 -22.14 22.53 8.19
C GLU A 193 -22.11 23.96 7.68
N LYS A 194 -23.30 24.56 7.66
CA LYS A 194 -23.49 25.99 7.45
C LYS A 194 -22.61 26.74 8.46
N CYS A 195 -21.44 27.18 8.03
CA CYS A 195 -20.76 28.30 8.66
C CYS A 195 -21.56 29.56 8.31
N ARG A 196 -22.40 29.98 9.27
CA ARG A 196 -23.16 31.25 9.39
C ARG A 196 -23.66 31.92 8.11
#